data_AF-A0A7C1SK01-F1
#
_entry.id   AF-A0A7C1SK01-F1
#
_cell.length_a   1.000
_cell.length_b   1.000
_cell.length_c   1.000
_cell.angle_alpha   90.00
_cell.angle_beta   90.00
_cell.angle_gamma   90.00
#
_symmetry.space_group_name_H-M   'P 1'
#
loop_
_entity.id
_entity.type
_entity.pdbx_description
1 polymer ?
#
loop_
_entity_poly.entity_id
_entity_poly.type
_entity_poly.pdbx_seq_one_letter_code
_entity_poly.pdbx_strand_id
1 'polypeptide(L)'
;MARIGFNARQYIPAEDRIVSFGTVDEDIKFSRIAGGLQWPNSLENQPGYALIITEDIKVDESIQLKHLRVVSEQEDQRIDQLLFWCQSQEINIPIQCLLSWYADNTNRPSMEFVWALRKQAQEGGRTGTLNISPPPYIDFKKDKKQLRNAFYLQNLRTYLAKEALHYSPESKLNADLQDTDEKKFPNSVFALAYVVSAMVTWPNTGRVME
;
A
#
# COMPACT_ATOMS: atom_id res chain seq x y z
N MET A 1 -32.52 -7.71 -27.86
CA MET A 1 -31.06 -7.80 -28.07
C MET A 1 -30.50 -6.39 -28.09
N ALA A 2 -29.92 -5.91 -27.00
CA ALA A 2 -29.33 -4.58 -26.90
C ALA A 2 -27.81 -4.71 -26.76
N ARG A 3 -27.07 -4.15 -27.73
CA ARG A 3 -25.62 -4.01 -27.72
C ARG A 3 -25.26 -2.94 -26.69
N ILE A 4 -24.51 -3.30 -25.65
CA ILE A 4 -23.86 -2.32 -24.76
C ILE A 4 -22.55 -1.93 -25.44
N GLY A 5 -22.54 -0.75 -26.05
CA GLY A 5 -21.35 -0.15 -26.63
C GLY A 5 -20.42 0.34 -25.52
N PHE A 6 -19.22 -0.23 -25.47
CA PHE A 6 -18.08 0.37 -24.76
C PHE A 6 -17.68 1.65 -25.52
N ASN A 7 -17.65 2.79 -24.83
CA ASN A 7 -17.04 3.99 -25.39
C ASN A 7 -16.00 4.60 -24.45
N ALA A 8 -14.82 4.75 -25.05
CA ALA A 8 -13.61 5.50 -24.74
C ALA A 8 -13.50 6.26 -23.40
N ARG A 9 -12.40 5.91 -22.71
CA ARG A 9 -11.58 6.72 -21.79
C ARG A 9 -11.89 8.22 -21.83
N GLN A 10 -12.61 8.71 -20.83
CA GLN A 10 -12.53 10.12 -20.46
C GLN A 10 -11.23 10.33 -19.67
N TYR A 11 -10.35 11.16 -20.20
CA TYR A 11 -9.23 11.71 -19.45
C TYR A 11 -9.80 12.65 -18.39
N ILE A 12 -9.79 12.20 -17.13
CA ILE A 12 -10.15 13.03 -15.98
C ILE A 12 -8.85 13.76 -15.56
N PRO A 13 -8.82 15.11 -15.56
CA PRO A 13 -7.69 15.90 -15.07
C PRO A 13 -7.25 15.43 -13.68
N ALA A 14 -5.96 15.57 -13.35
CA ALA A 14 -5.43 15.15 -12.04
C ALA A 14 -6.14 15.84 -10.86
N GLU A 15 -6.74 17.01 -11.11
CA GLU A 15 -7.47 17.85 -10.16
C GLU A 15 -8.83 17.26 -9.75
N ASP A 16 -9.40 16.35 -10.57
CA ASP A 16 -10.74 15.79 -10.39
C ASP A 16 -10.72 14.36 -9.79
N ARG A 17 -9.56 13.84 -9.37
CA ARG A 17 -9.44 12.51 -8.73
C ARG A 17 -9.67 12.55 -7.23
N ILE A 18 -10.73 13.23 -6.81
CA ILE A 18 -11.10 13.36 -5.40
C ILE A 18 -11.87 12.11 -4.98
N VAL A 19 -11.30 11.31 -4.08
CA VAL A 19 -12.00 10.18 -3.46
C VAL A 19 -12.21 10.46 -1.98
N SER A 20 -13.48 10.46 -1.59
CA SER A 20 -13.96 10.58 -0.22
C SER A 20 -14.42 9.22 0.28
N PHE A 21 -13.94 8.82 1.46
CA PHE A 21 -14.51 7.70 2.22
C PHE A 21 -15.22 8.30 3.44
N GLY A 22 -16.54 8.16 3.55
CA GLY A 22 -17.31 8.59 4.73
C GLY A 22 -17.28 7.51 5.83
N THR A 23 -17.36 7.80 7.12
CA THR A 23 -17.72 9.03 7.86
C THR A 23 -17.06 9.04 9.24
N VAL A 24 -16.46 10.15 9.68
CA VAL A 24 -16.88 11.10 10.74
C VAL A 24 -15.86 12.26 10.66
N ASP A 25 -16.39 13.48 10.51
CA ASP A 25 -15.72 14.76 10.24
C ASP A 25 -15.10 14.95 8.84
N GLU A 26 -15.80 15.80 8.07
CA GLU A 26 -15.33 16.65 6.96
C GLU A 26 -14.53 15.99 5.83
N ASP A 27 -15.15 15.78 4.66
CA ASP A 27 -14.53 15.80 3.32
C ASP A 27 -13.02 15.48 3.28
N ILE A 28 -12.60 14.33 3.83
CA ILE A 28 -11.18 13.97 3.81
C ILE A 28 -10.89 13.49 2.39
N LYS A 29 -10.41 14.44 1.60
CA LYS A 29 -9.99 14.22 0.23
C LYS A 29 -8.59 13.63 0.27
N PHE A 30 -8.43 12.43 -0.25
CA PHE A 30 -7.13 11.77 -0.39
C PHE A 30 -6.56 12.02 -1.77
N SER A 31 -5.25 12.28 -1.84
CA SER A 31 -4.53 12.40 -3.10
C SER A 31 -4.11 11.04 -3.65
N ARG A 32 -3.85 10.06 -2.76
CA ARG A 32 -3.38 8.72 -3.11
C ARG A 32 -3.89 7.68 -2.13
N ILE A 33 -4.02 6.45 -2.62
CA ILE A 33 -4.30 5.25 -1.84
C ILE A 33 -3.33 4.15 -2.27
N ALA A 34 -2.75 3.44 -1.31
CA ALA A 34 -1.78 2.38 -1.56
C ALA A 34 -1.89 1.26 -0.53
N GLY A 35 -1.58 0.04 -0.96
CA GLY A 35 -1.53 -1.13 -0.09
C GLY A 35 -0.10 -1.48 0.28
N GLY A 36 0.15 -1.79 1.55
CA GLY A 36 1.38 -2.43 2.01
C GLY A 36 1.12 -3.91 2.29
N LEU A 37 2.03 -4.79 1.89
CA LEU A 37 1.91 -6.22 2.14
C LEU A 37 3.26 -6.81 2.52
N GLN A 38 3.27 -7.57 3.61
CA GLN A 38 4.39 -8.37 4.05
C GLN A 38 3.93 -9.81 4.22
N TRP A 39 4.69 -10.73 3.60
CA TRP A 39 4.36 -12.15 3.57
C TRP A 39 4.49 -12.80 4.94
N PRO A 40 3.66 -13.83 5.25
CA PRO A 40 3.90 -14.66 6.42
C PRO A 40 5.26 -15.34 6.34
N ASN A 41 5.93 -15.46 7.49
CA ASN A 41 7.20 -16.17 7.62
C ASN A 41 7.00 -17.42 8.48
N SER A 42 6.86 -18.56 7.84
CA SER A 42 6.62 -19.85 8.51
C SER A 42 7.79 -20.33 9.37
N LEU A 43 9.02 -19.92 9.07
CA LEU A 43 10.21 -20.29 9.86
C LEU A 43 10.24 -19.57 11.21
N GLU A 44 9.70 -18.36 11.26
CA GLU A 44 9.70 -17.50 12.46
C GLU A 44 8.30 -17.43 13.11
N ASN A 45 7.35 -18.23 12.63
CA ASN A 45 5.95 -18.23 13.07
C ASN A 45 5.31 -16.82 13.06
N GLN A 46 5.71 -15.97 12.12
CA GLN A 46 5.19 -14.62 11.99
C GLN A 46 4.04 -14.58 10.96
N PRO A 47 2.85 -14.09 11.34
CA PRO A 47 1.76 -13.93 10.39
C PRO A 47 2.10 -12.88 9.34
N GLY A 48 1.51 -13.01 8.16
CA GLY A 48 1.57 -11.97 7.14
C GLY A 48 0.70 -10.79 7.55
N TYR A 49 1.02 -9.62 7.00
CA TYR A 49 0.32 -8.38 7.32
C TYR A 49 0.06 -7.59 6.04
N ALA A 50 -1.18 -7.15 5.88
CA ALA A 50 -1.62 -6.31 4.79
C ALA A 50 -2.31 -5.07 5.36
N LEU A 51 -2.09 -3.91 4.75
CA LEU A 51 -2.72 -2.67 5.18
C LEU A 51 -2.93 -1.71 4.02
N ILE A 52 -3.85 -0.77 4.21
CA ILE A 52 -4.16 0.29 3.25
C ILE A 52 -3.87 1.63 3.89
N ILE A 53 -3.11 2.46 3.16
CA ILE A 53 -2.80 3.83 3.53
C ILE A 53 -3.41 4.79 2.53
N THR A 54 -3.97 5.86 3.05
CA THR A 54 -4.32 7.04 2.27
C THR A 54 -3.38 8.21 2.59
N GLU A 55 -3.16 9.06 1.61
CA GLU A 55 -2.41 10.32 1.76
C GLU A 55 -3.36 11.50 1.60
N ASP A 56 -3.37 12.41 2.56
CA ASP A 56 -4.17 13.64 2.51
C ASP A 56 -3.80 14.50 1.29
N ILE A 57 -4.74 15.24 0.71
CA ILE A 57 -4.45 16.13 -0.43
C ILE A 57 -3.50 17.26 -0.03
N LYS A 58 -3.74 17.87 1.12
CA LYS A 58 -3.00 19.06 1.57
C LYS A 58 -1.71 18.66 2.29
N VAL A 59 -0.67 19.45 2.06
CA VAL A 59 0.57 19.41 2.86
C VAL A 59 0.30 20.19 4.14
N ASP A 60 0.68 19.64 5.29
CA ASP A 60 0.73 20.38 6.53
C ASP A 60 1.98 21.29 6.51
N GLU A 61 1.74 22.60 6.49
CA GLU A 61 2.79 23.62 6.41
C GLU A 61 3.72 23.62 7.63
N SER A 62 3.22 23.18 8.80
CA SER A 62 3.97 23.19 10.07
C SER A 62 5.06 22.12 10.11
N ILE A 63 4.78 20.93 9.57
CA ILE A 63 5.70 19.80 9.52
C ILE A 63 6.30 19.58 8.13
N GLN A 64 5.85 20.35 7.11
CA GLN A 64 6.27 20.27 5.71
C GLN A 64 6.06 18.87 5.10
N LEU A 65 5.07 18.13 5.60
CA LEU A 65 4.73 16.77 5.17
C LEU A 65 3.24 16.65 4.94
N LYS A 66 2.83 15.72 4.09
CA LYS A 66 1.43 15.29 4.03
C LYS A 66 1.15 14.27 5.12
N HIS A 67 -0.07 14.25 5.62
CA HIS A 67 -0.50 13.21 6.54
C HIS A 67 -0.82 11.91 5.78
N LEU A 68 -0.38 10.80 6.37
CA LEU A 68 -0.73 9.45 5.97
C LEU A 68 -1.69 8.85 7.00
N ARG A 69 -2.68 8.09 6.54
CA ARG A 69 -3.67 7.46 7.42
C ARG A 69 -3.80 5.98 7.10
N VAL A 70 -3.63 5.14 8.11
CA VAL A 70 -3.95 3.71 8.01
C VAL A 70 -5.46 3.56 8.15
N VAL A 71 -6.11 3.09 7.08
CA VAL A 71 -7.59 3.02 6.99
C VAL A 71 -8.13 1.60 7.09
N SER A 72 -7.29 0.59 6.82
CA SER A 72 -7.67 -0.80 6.92
C SER A 72 -6.44 -1.70 7.03
N GLU A 73 -6.59 -2.84 7.68
CA GLU A 73 -5.49 -3.76 7.95
C GLU A 73 -6.01 -5.19 8.18
N GLN A 74 -5.16 -6.16 7.85
CA GLN A 74 -5.42 -7.58 8.03
C GLN A 74 -4.12 -8.30 8.37
N GLU A 75 -4.20 -9.15 9.39
CA GLU A 75 -3.14 -10.09 9.76
C GLU A 75 -3.64 -11.51 9.51
N ASP A 76 -2.83 -12.34 8.84
CA ASP A 76 -3.19 -13.74 8.59
C ASP A 76 -1.96 -14.64 8.43
N GLN A 77 -2.05 -15.87 8.92
CA GLN A 77 -1.00 -16.88 8.77
C GLN A 77 -0.97 -17.50 7.37
N ARG A 78 -2.09 -17.46 6.64
CA ARG A 78 -2.24 -18.08 5.32
C ARG A 78 -2.20 -17.05 4.21
N ILE A 79 -1.34 -17.28 3.22
CA ILE A 79 -1.14 -16.37 2.07
C ILE A 79 -2.43 -16.20 1.26
N ASP A 80 -3.20 -17.27 1.07
CA ASP A 80 -4.46 -17.25 0.32
C ASP A 80 -5.52 -16.35 0.98
N GLN A 81 -5.67 -16.43 2.31
CA GLN A 81 -6.59 -15.55 3.04
C GLN A 81 -6.18 -14.08 2.97
N LEU A 82 -4.89 -13.82 3.16
CA LEU A 82 -4.34 -12.47 3.11
C LEU A 82 -4.55 -11.84 1.72
N LEU A 83 -4.28 -12.59 0.66
CA LEU A 83 -4.50 -12.13 -0.71
C LEU A 83 -5.98 -12.00 -1.06
N PHE A 84 -6.85 -12.89 -0.57
CA PHE A 84 -8.30 -12.75 -0.74
C PHE A 84 -8.81 -11.46 -0.10
N TRP A 85 -8.33 -11.12 1.10
CA TRP A 85 -8.63 -9.86 1.73
C TRP A 85 -8.16 -8.68 0.88
N CYS A 86 -6.90 -8.67 0.43
CA CYS A 86 -6.38 -7.63 -0.45
C CYS A 86 -7.25 -7.43 -1.71
N GLN A 87 -7.68 -8.53 -2.35
CA GLN A 87 -8.53 -8.48 -3.54
C GLN A 87 -9.92 -7.90 -3.23
N SER A 88 -10.50 -8.28 -2.07
CA SER A 88 -11.78 -7.73 -1.64
C SER A 88 -11.72 -6.21 -1.45
N GLN A 89 -10.60 -5.69 -0.96
CA GLN A 89 -10.38 -4.26 -0.83
C GLN A 89 -10.26 -3.58 -2.20
N GLU A 90 -9.53 -4.16 -3.17
CA GLU A 90 -9.45 -3.61 -4.54
C GLU A 90 -10.82 -3.48 -5.21
N ILE A 91 -11.72 -4.43 -4.98
CA ILE A 91 -13.08 -4.42 -5.57
C ILE A 91 -13.97 -3.35 -4.93
N ASN A 92 -13.81 -3.12 -3.63
CA ASN A 92 -14.62 -2.18 -2.88
C ASN A 92 -14.13 -0.73 -2.98
N ILE A 93 -12.90 -0.52 -3.45
CA ILE A 93 -12.36 0.81 -3.74
C ILE A 93 -12.91 1.30 -5.09
N PRO A 94 -13.43 2.53 -5.18
CA PRO A 94 -13.92 3.09 -6.44
C PRO A 94 -12.88 2.99 -7.56
N ILE A 95 -13.29 2.61 -8.78
CA ILE A 95 -12.45 2.39 -9.99
C ILE A 95 -11.47 3.55 -10.29
N GLN A 96 -11.75 4.75 -9.80
CA GLN A 96 -10.93 5.95 -9.97
C GLN A 96 -9.65 5.95 -9.11
N CYS A 97 -9.56 5.04 -8.14
CA CYS A 97 -8.41 4.79 -7.29
C CYS A 97 -7.73 3.47 -7.67
N LEU A 98 -6.60 3.53 -8.36
CA LEU A 98 -5.78 2.34 -8.59
C LEU A 98 -4.96 2.05 -7.32
N LEU A 99 -5.46 1.12 -6.49
CA LEU A 99 -4.68 0.59 -5.38
C LEU A 99 -3.48 -0.20 -5.93
N SER A 100 -2.28 0.27 -5.62
CA SER A 100 -1.04 -0.49 -5.86
C SER A 100 -0.60 -1.15 -4.57
N TRP A 101 -0.27 -2.45 -4.62
CA TRP A 101 0.25 -3.18 -3.47
C TRP A 101 1.77 -3.19 -3.49
N TYR A 102 2.40 -2.86 -2.38
CA TYR A 102 3.86 -2.83 -2.22
C TYR A 102 4.31 -3.94 -1.29
N ALA A 103 5.11 -4.88 -1.81
CA ALA A 103 5.61 -6.04 -1.08
C ALA A 103 6.99 -6.49 -1.55
N ASP A 104 7.68 -7.33 -0.76
CA ASP A 104 8.89 -8.00 -1.24
C ASP A 104 8.56 -9.02 -2.34
N ASN A 105 8.82 -8.66 -3.60
CA ASN A 105 8.56 -9.50 -4.75
C ASN A 105 9.66 -10.55 -5.02
N THR A 106 10.69 -10.62 -4.17
CA THR A 106 11.76 -11.63 -4.27
C THR A 106 11.38 -12.97 -3.64
N ASN A 107 10.30 -13.02 -2.84
CA ASN A 107 9.75 -14.25 -2.30
C ASN A 107 8.98 -15.01 -3.39
N ARG A 108 9.71 -15.86 -4.14
CA ARG A 108 9.16 -16.63 -5.26
C ARG A 108 7.96 -17.51 -4.86
N PRO A 109 7.99 -18.29 -3.76
CA PRO A 109 6.81 -19.04 -3.31
C PRO A 109 5.57 -18.17 -3.13
N SER A 110 5.68 -17.01 -2.47
CA SER A 110 4.53 -16.12 -2.29
C SER A 110 4.01 -15.54 -3.61
N MET A 111 4.91 -15.21 -4.54
CA MET A 111 4.53 -14.68 -5.85
C MET A 111 3.78 -15.70 -6.72
N GLU A 112 3.97 -17.01 -6.51
CA GLU A 112 3.20 -18.05 -7.22
C GLU A 112 1.70 -18.00 -6.90
N PHE A 113 1.33 -17.71 -5.64
CA PHE A 113 -0.08 -17.49 -5.26
C PHE A 113 -0.69 -16.30 -6.00
N VAL A 114 0.08 -15.22 -6.12
CA VAL A 114 -0.35 -14.00 -6.83
C VAL A 114 -0.57 -14.29 -8.30
N TRP A 115 0.35 -15.03 -8.94
CA TRP A 115 0.20 -15.41 -10.34
C TRP A 115 -1.00 -16.32 -10.59
N ALA A 116 -1.27 -17.26 -9.68
CA ALA A 116 -2.45 -18.11 -9.77
C ALA A 116 -3.75 -17.29 -9.70
N LEU A 117 -3.84 -16.34 -8.76
CA LEU A 117 -4.98 -15.42 -8.65
C LEU A 117 -5.15 -14.54 -9.89
N ARG A 118 -4.03 -14.01 -10.42
CA ARG A 118 -4.04 -13.22 -11.66
C ARG A 118 -4.58 -14.01 -12.84
N LYS A 119 -4.10 -15.23 -13.01
CA LYS A 119 -4.53 -16.12 -14.08
C LYS A 119 -6.03 -16.41 -13.99
N GLN A 120 -6.54 -16.74 -12.80
CA GLN A 120 -7.97 -16.96 -12.56
C GLN A 120 -8.81 -15.70 -12.87
N ALA A 121 -8.36 -14.52 -12.46
CA ALA A 121 -9.04 -13.26 -12.75
C ALA A 121 -9.10 -12.96 -14.26
N GLN A 122 -8.00 -13.20 -14.98
CA GLN A 122 -7.92 -13.03 -16.43
C GLN A 122 -8.82 -14.01 -17.18
N GLU A 123 -8.80 -15.29 -16.81
CA GLU A 123 -9.68 -16.33 -17.39
C GLU A 123 -11.16 -16.03 -17.13
N GLY A 124 -11.49 -15.43 -15.98
CA GLY A 124 -12.84 -15.02 -15.61
C GLY A 124 -13.28 -13.64 -16.11
N GLY A 125 -12.46 -12.96 -16.92
CA GLY A 125 -12.79 -11.64 -17.47
C GLY A 125 -12.91 -10.51 -16.44
N ARG A 126 -12.35 -10.68 -15.23
CA ARG A 126 -12.41 -9.70 -14.15
C ARG A 126 -11.27 -8.68 -14.26
N THR A 127 -11.57 -7.43 -13.93
CA THR A 127 -10.57 -6.36 -13.69
C THR A 127 -10.23 -6.31 -12.20
N GLY A 128 -8.95 -6.32 -11.84
CA GLY A 128 -8.50 -6.40 -10.44
C GLY A 128 -7.62 -7.64 -10.25
N THR A 129 -6.31 -7.45 -10.42
CA THR A 129 -5.33 -8.53 -10.56
C THR A 129 -4.31 -8.56 -9.41
N LEU A 130 -4.53 -7.81 -8.32
CA LEU A 130 -3.54 -7.63 -7.26
C LEU A 130 -2.16 -7.32 -7.84
N ASN A 131 -1.99 -6.07 -8.28
CA ASN A 131 -0.73 -5.62 -8.84
C ASN A 131 0.27 -5.33 -7.73
N ILE A 132 0.97 -6.38 -7.30
CA ILE A 132 2.10 -6.30 -6.39
C ILE A 132 3.32 -5.77 -7.13
N SER A 133 3.78 -4.62 -6.65
CA SER A 133 5.03 -4.01 -7.04
C SER A 133 6.01 -4.09 -5.87
N PRO A 134 7.31 -4.20 -6.13
CA PRO A 134 8.30 -3.94 -5.10
C PRO A 134 8.19 -2.46 -4.68
N PRO A 135 8.45 -2.12 -3.41
CA PRO A 135 8.68 -0.75 -3.03
C PRO A 135 9.86 -0.20 -3.87
N PRO A 136 9.89 1.11 -4.16
CA PRO A 136 10.90 1.73 -5.02
C PRO A 136 12.29 1.15 -4.79
N TYR A 137 12.86 0.63 -5.88
CA TYR A 137 14.22 0.15 -5.90
C TYR A 137 15.15 1.36 -5.83
N ILE A 138 15.88 1.47 -4.72
CA ILE A 138 17.16 2.14 -4.81
C ILE A 138 18.10 1.15 -5.51
N ASP A 139 18.69 1.55 -6.63
CA ASP A 139 19.63 0.70 -7.37
C ASP A 139 20.86 0.43 -6.51
N PHE A 140 20.85 -0.74 -5.92
CA PHE A 140 21.74 -1.12 -4.86
C PHE A 140 22.18 -2.55 -5.18
N LYS A 141 23.35 -2.65 -5.86
CA LYS A 141 24.04 -3.90 -6.19
C LYS A 141 23.90 -4.96 -5.08
N LYS A 142 23.55 -6.18 -5.51
CA LYS A 142 23.27 -7.49 -4.85
C LYS A 142 23.45 -7.77 -3.34
N ASP A 143 24.11 -6.95 -2.52
CA ASP A 143 24.35 -7.21 -1.07
C ASP A 143 23.56 -6.31 -0.10
N LYS A 144 22.45 -5.71 -0.56
CA LYS A 144 21.87 -4.54 0.09
C LYS A 144 20.46 -4.73 0.68
N LYS A 145 20.00 -5.96 0.96
CA LYS A 145 18.68 -6.19 1.61
C LYS A 145 18.58 -5.43 2.94
N GLN A 146 19.63 -5.44 3.75
CA GLN A 146 19.68 -4.70 5.02
C GLN A 146 19.62 -3.19 4.78
N LEU A 147 20.45 -2.65 3.87
CA LEU A 147 20.42 -1.21 3.54
C LEU A 147 19.07 -0.76 2.98
N ARG A 148 18.42 -1.61 2.18
CA ARG A 148 17.09 -1.39 1.64
C ARG A 148 16.05 -1.32 2.76
N ASN A 149 16.07 -2.29 3.68
CA ASN A 149 15.16 -2.31 4.83
C ASN A 149 15.41 -1.10 5.75
N ALA A 150 16.66 -0.75 6.02
CA ALA A 150 17.04 0.43 6.79
C ALA A 150 16.51 1.72 6.14
N PHE A 151 16.61 1.84 4.81
CA PHE A 151 16.02 2.97 4.09
C PHE A 151 14.50 3.04 4.28
N TYR A 152 13.80 1.91 4.15
CA TYR A 152 12.35 1.89 4.32
C TYR A 152 11.92 2.28 5.74
N LEU A 153 12.63 1.77 6.73
CA LEU A 153 12.41 2.09 8.14
C LEU A 153 12.72 3.55 8.45
N GLN A 154 13.75 4.14 7.82
CA GLN A 154 14.08 5.55 8.00
C GLN A 154 12.96 6.48 7.51
N ASN A 155 12.31 6.15 6.39
CA ASN A 155 11.15 6.92 5.90
C ASN A 155 9.99 6.83 6.90
N LEU A 156 9.70 5.63 7.39
CA LEU A 156 8.67 5.41 8.41
C LEU A 156 8.94 6.20 9.70
N ARG A 157 10.17 6.14 10.22
CA ARG A 157 10.60 6.90 11.41
C ARG A 157 10.44 8.40 11.24
N THR A 158 10.72 8.92 10.04
CA THR A 158 10.54 10.35 9.74
C THR A 158 9.07 10.76 9.90
N TYR A 159 8.14 9.96 9.40
CA TYR A 159 6.71 10.24 9.52
C TYR A 159 6.22 10.12 10.96
N LEU A 160 6.70 9.13 11.70
CA LEU A 160 6.36 8.96 13.12
C LEU A 160 6.88 10.13 13.97
N ALA A 161 8.15 10.52 13.81
CA ALA A 161 8.77 11.60 14.57
C ALA A 161 8.14 12.98 14.28
N LYS A 162 7.49 13.13 13.13
CA LYS A 162 6.77 14.34 12.73
C LYS A 162 5.27 14.26 12.98
N GLU A 163 4.79 13.17 13.60
CA GLU A 163 3.36 12.94 13.86
C GLU A 163 2.51 13.02 12.56
N ALA A 164 3.12 12.66 11.43
CA ALA A 164 2.52 12.71 10.11
C ALA A 164 1.79 11.41 9.73
N LEU A 165 1.89 10.36 10.54
CA LEU A 165 1.27 9.07 10.31
C LEU A 165 0.21 8.80 11.39
N HIS A 166 -1.02 8.59 10.94
CA HIS A 166 -2.19 8.41 11.79
C HIS A 166 -2.75 7.01 11.65
N TYR A 167 -3.24 6.48 12.78
CA TYR A 167 -3.88 5.18 12.87
C TYR A 167 -5.36 5.36 13.17
N SER A 168 -6.21 4.46 12.65
CA SER A 168 -7.59 4.39 13.13
C SER A 168 -7.60 3.91 14.60
N PRO A 169 -8.63 4.25 15.38
CA PRO A 169 -8.77 3.77 16.76
C PRO A 169 -8.74 2.23 16.90
N GLU A 170 -9.11 1.52 15.84
CA GLU A 170 -9.15 0.06 15.77
C GLU A 170 -7.85 -0.57 15.26
N SER A 171 -6.83 0.23 14.92
CA SER A 171 -5.57 -0.29 14.39
C SER A 171 -4.83 -1.13 15.44
N LYS A 172 -4.34 -2.27 14.99
CA LYS A 172 -3.52 -3.24 15.73
C LYS A 172 -2.03 -2.92 15.62
N LEU A 173 -1.66 -1.87 14.89
CA LEU A 173 -0.30 -1.35 14.87
C LEU A 173 0.00 -0.74 16.24
N ASN A 174 0.86 -1.40 17.01
CA ASN A 174 1.31 -0.85 18.29
C ASN A 174 2.07 0.47 18.08
N ALA A 175 1.88 1.40 19.04
CA ALA A 175 2.51 2.72 19.04
C ALA A 175 4.05 2.71 19.11
N ASP A 176 4.67 1.57 19.43
CA ASP A 176 6.11 1.45 19.66
C ASP A 176 6.88 1.01 18.40
N LEU A 177 6.63 1.70 17.29
CA LEU A 177 7.39 1.56 16.03
C LEU A 177 8.79 2.20 16.11
N GLN A 178 9.21 2.64 17.30
CA GLN A 178 10.48 3.32 17.54
C GLN A 178 11.63 2.36 17.89
N ASP A 179 11.35 1.10 18.20
CA ASP A 179 12.39 0.14 18.59
C ASP A 179 13.43 -0.04 17.45
N THR A 180 14.69 -0.29 17.81
CA THR A 180 15.84 -0.09 16.90
C THR A 180 16.45 -1.39 16.35
N ASP A 181 16.02 -2.56 16.82
CA ASP A 181 16.54 -3.84 16.35
C ASP A 181 15.82 -4.31 15.07
N GLU A 182 16.43 -4.03 13.92
CA GLU A 182 15.92 -4.41 12.59
C GLU A 182 15.60 -5.90 12.43
N LYS A 183 16.20 -6.77 13.27
CA LYS A 183 16.00 -8.22 13.21
C LYS A 183 14.74 -8.71 13.92
N LYS A 184 14.03 -7.83 14.64
CA LYS A 184 12.85 -8.19 15.45
C LYS A 184 11.59 -7.47 15.03
N PHE A 185 11.62 -6.66 13.97
CA PHE A 185 10.43 -5.95 13.56
C PHE A 185 9.32 -6.92 13.13
N PRO A 186 8.09 -6.77 13.65
CA PRO A 186 6.96 -7.54 13.20
C PRO A 186 6.68 -7.24 11.72
N ASN A 187 6.07 -8.21 11.03
CA ASN A 187 5.71 -8.09 9.61
C ASN A 187 4.84 -6.84 9.31
N SER A 188 4.06 -6.38 10.29
CA SER A 188 3.28 -5.16 10.22
C SER A 188 4.12 -3.90 9.98
N VAL A 189 5.30 -3.79 10.60
CA VAL A 189 6.26 -2.69 10.39
C VAL A 189 6.78 -2.70 8.97
N PHE A 190 7.13 -3.86 8.42
CA PHE A 190 7.65 -3.95 7.06
C PHE A 190 6.57 -3.63 6.02
N ALA A 191 5.35 -4.15 6.19
CA ALA A 191 4.22 -3.79 5.33
C ALA A 191 4.01 -2.27 5.29
N LEU A 192 4.05 -1.62 6.46
CA LEU A 192 3.94 -0.18 6.62
C LEU A 192 5.11 0.57 5.99
N ALA A 193 6.34 0.16 6.27
CA ALA A 193 7.56 0.79 5.75
C ALA A 193 7.64 0.71 4.22
N TYR A 194 7.20 -0.39 3.62
CA TYR A 194 7.11 -0.56 2.17
C TYR A 194 6.20 0.46 1.51
N VAL A 195 4.96 0.58 2.01
CA VAL A 195 3.99 1.49 1.42
C VAL A 195 4.33 2.95 1.70
N VAL A 196 4.79 3.29 2.92
CA VAL A 196 5.24 4.65 3.24
C VAL A 196 6.40 5.05 2.33
N SER A 197 7.38 4.16 2.14
CA SER A 197 8.49 4.45 1.24
C SER A 197 8.04 4.64 -0.20
N ALA A 198 7.10 3.84 -0.68
CA ALA A 198 6.55 4.00 -2.02
C ALA A 198 5.82 5.34 -2.18
N MET A 199 4.97 5.71 -1.22
CA MET A 199 4.24 6.98 -1.24
C MET A 199 5.19 8.17 -1.15
N VAL A 200 6.22 8.12 -0.31
CA VAL A 200 7.16 9.24 -0.11
C VAL A 200 8.10 9.42 -1.30
N THR A 201 8.59 8.34 -1.90
CA THR A 201 9.66 8.42 -2.90
C THR A 201 9.17 8.47 -4.33
N TRP A 202 7.94 8.03 -4.63
CA TRP A 202 7.35 8.29 -5.94
C TRP A 202 6.73 9.69 -5.92
N PRO A 203 7.37 10.69 -6.55
CA PRO A 203 6.69 11.95 -6.80
C PRO A 203 5.50 11.64 -7.67
N ASN A 204 4.35 12.27 -7.42
CA ASN A 204 3.15 12.21 -8.25
C ASN A 204 3.49 11.87 -9.70
N THR A 205 3.33 10.60 -10.11
CA THR A 205 3.49 10.21 -11.51
C THR A 205 2.32 10.71 -12.36
N GLY A 206 1.42 11.53 -11.78
CA GLY A 206 0.78 12.64 -12.49
C GLY A 206 1.76 13.78 -12.79
N ARG A 207 2.95 13.49 -13.34
CA ARG A 207 3.69 14.50 -14.10
C ARG A 207 2.81 14.85 -15.29
N VAL A 208 2.12 15.97 -15.18
CA VAL A 208 1.94 16.84 -16.34
C VAL A 208 3.36 17.10 -16.83
N MET A 209 3.71 16.53 -17.99
CA MET A 209 4.87 17.05 -18.71
C MET A 209 4.52 18.50 -19.05
N GLU A 210 5.35 19.42 -18.56
CA GLU A 210 5.37 20.81 -19.02
C GLU A 210 5.48 20.88 -20.55
#